data_AF-N1U2C5-F1
#
_entry.id   AF-N1U2C5-F1
#
_cell.length_a   1.000
_cell.length_b   1.000
_cell.length_c   1.000
_cell.angle_alpha   90.00
_cell.angle_beta   90.00
_cell.angle_gamma   90.00
#
_symmetry.space_group_name_H-M   'P 1'
#
loop_
_entity.id
_entity.type
_entity.pdbx_description
1 polymer ?
#
loop_
_entity_poly.entity_id
_entity_poly.type
_entity_poly.pdbx_seq_one_letter_code
_entity_poly.pdbx_strand_id
1 'polypeptide(L)'
;MSKAKNRVEELLDELIKGKTPEELIGASGLLKQLTKGLLERAMQGEMTHHLGYEKNDISGNNTGNSRNGKSSKKLKGDFGTIELEIPRDRNGSF
;
A
#
# COMPACT_ATOMS: atom_id res chain seq x y z
N MET A 1 -5.23 -7.31 35.99
CA MET A 1 -6.07 -6.93 34.84
C MET A 1 -5.22 -7.07 33.59
N SER A 2 -5.25 -8.22 32.89
CA SER A 2 -4.51 -8.34 31.62
C SER A 2 -5.15 -7.40 30.62
N LYS A 3 -4.37 -6.51 29.99
CA LYS A 3 -4.88 -5.74 28.85
C LYS A 3 -5.39 -6.74 27.82
N ALA A 4 -6.61 -6.53 27.31
CA ALA A 4 -7.10 -7.31 26.18
C ALA A 4 -6.04 -7.23 25.07
N LYS A 5 -5.58 -8.38 24.57
CA LYS A 5 -4.60 -8.42 23.50
C LYS A 5 -5.10 -7.54 22.37
N ASN A 6 -4.26 -6.61 21.92
CA ASN A 6 -4.62 -5.74 20.83
C ASN A 6 -4.75 -6.61 19.57
N ARG A 7 -5.83 -6.47 18.78
CA ARG A 7 -6.02 -7.23 17.54
C ARG A 7 -4.80 -7.16 16.61
N VAL A 8 -4.07 -6.05 16.65
CA VAL A 8 -2.82 -5.87 15.91
C VAL A 8 -1.72 -6.83 16.38
N GLU A 9 -1.57 -7.04 17.70
CA GLU A 9 -0.59 -7.95 18.28
C GLU A 9 -0.89 -9.40 17.87
N GLU A 10 -2.16 -9.81 17.86
CA GLU A 10 -2.57 -11.16 17.41
C GLU A 10 -2.23 -11.40 15.94
N LEU A 11 -2.48 -10.42 15.07
CA LEU A 11 -2.17 -10.50 13.66
C LEU A 11 -0.66 -10.53 13.42
N LEU A 12 0.13 -9.79 14.23
CA LEU A 12 1.59 -9.85 14.17
C LEU A 12 2.11 -11.22 14.59
N ASP A 13 1.57 -11.79 15.67
CA ASP A 13 1.91 -13.15 16.11
C ASP A 13 1.60 -14.17 15.01
N GLU A 14 0.44 -14.08 14.35
CA GLU A 14 0.10 -14.93 13.20
C GLU A 14 1.05 -14.75 12.02
N LEU A 15 1.41 -13.52 11.69
CA LEU A 15 2.28 -13.20 10.56
C LEU A 15 3.72 -13.69 10.78
N ILE A 16 4.21 -13.69 12.03
CA ILE A 16 5.57 -14.10 12.40
C ILE A 16 5.67 -15.61 12.63
N LYS A 17 4.56 -16.27 13.00
CA LYS A 17 4.54 -17.68 13.37
C LYS A 17 5.16 -18.57 12.28
N GLY A 18 6.22 -19.29 12.66
CA GLY A 18 6.89 -20.27 11.79
C GLY A 18 7.80 -19.68 10.72
N LYS A 19 8.03 -18.36 10.71
CA LYS A 19 8.94 -17.70 9.76
C LYS A 19 10.37 -17.59 10.31
N THR A 20 11.33 -17.67 9.40
CA THR A 20 12.75 -17.45 9.74
C THR A 20 13.10 -15.95 9.74
N PRO A 21 14.20 -15.53 10.38
CA PRO A 21 14.66 -14.15 10.33
C PRO A 21 14.87 -13.62 8.90
N GLU A 22 15.30 -14.50 7.98
CA GLU A 22 15.47 -14.16 6.55
C GLU A 22 14.13 -13.96 5.84
N GLU A 23 13.11 -14.75 6.16
CA GLU A 23 11.75 -14.53 5.63
C GLU A 23 11.08 -13.27 6.18
N LEU A 24 11.49 -12.81 7.36
CA LEU A 24 10.94 -11.61 7.99
C LEU A 24 11.64 -10.34 7.49
N ILE A 25 12.98 -10.33 7.50
CA ILE A 25 13.81 -9.12 7.33
C ILE A 25 14.69 -9.19 6.06
N GLY A 26 14.76 -10.34 5.39
CA GLY A 26 15.59 -10.51 4.18
C GLY A 26 15.18 -9.60 3.02
N ALA A 27 15.96 -9.64 1.93
CA ALA A 27 15.82 -8.74 0.78
C ALA A 27 14.44 -8.77 0.09
N SER A 28 13.69 -9.85 0.26
CA SER A 28 12.31 -10.05 -0.19
C SER A 28 11.36 -10.42 0.97
N GLY A 29 11.76 -10.11 2.21
CA GLY A 29 11.07 -10.51 3.43
C GLY A 29 9.73 -9.79 3.66
N LEU A 30 9.00 -10.29 4.65
CA LEU A 30 7.66 -9.84 5.02
C LEU A 30 7.60 -8.32 5.29
N LEU A 31 8.58 -7.75 5.98
CA LEU A 31 8.59 -6.31 6.29
C LEU A 31 8.54 -5.46 5.02
N LYS A 32 9.31 -5.85 3.99
CA LYS A 32 9.35 -5.15 2.72
C LYS A 32 8.00 -5.21 1.99
N GLN A 33 7.34 -6.37 2.04
CA GLN A 33 6.03 -6.58 1.44
C GLN A 33 4.94 -5.77 2.18
N LEU A 34 5.02 -5.70 3.51
CA LEU A 34 4.11 -4.89 4.33
C LEU A 34 4.28 -3.40 4.03
N THR A 35 5.52 -2.89 4.01
CA THR A 35 5.81 -1.50 3.67
C THR A 35 5.33 -1.15 2.27
N LYS A 36 5.59 -2.02 1.28
CA LYS A 36 5.05 -1.88 -0.08
C LYS A 36 3.53 -1.77 -0.07
N GLY A 37 2.86 -2.75 0.54
CA GLY A 37 1.41 -2.84 0.53
C GLY A 37 0.74 -1.69 1.28
N LEU A 38 1.38 -1.17 2.33
CA LEU A 38 0.91 0.00 3.08
C LEU A 38 1.02 1.27 2.22
N LEU A 39 2.18 1.51 1.61
CA LEU A 39 2.40 2.67 0.74
C LEU A 39 1.43 2.67 -0.45
N GLU A 40 1.29 1.55 -1.16
CA GLU A 40 0.39 1.47 -2.32
C GLU A 40 -1.08 1.72 -1.95
N ARG A 41 -1.52 1.26 -0.76
CA ARG A 41 -2.88 1.51 -0.27
C ARG A 41 -3.07 2.95 0.17
N ALA A 42 -2.09 3.54 0.85
CA ALA A 42 -2.12 4.95 1.21
C ALA A 42 -2.26 5.83 -0.03
N MET A 43 -1.45 5.58 -1.06
CA MET A 43 -1.52 6.32 -2.33
C MET A 43 -2.84 6.10 -3.08
N GLN A 44 -3.43 4.90 -3.00
CA GLN A 44 -4.77 4.65 -3.57
C GLN A 44 -5.85 5.46 -2.87
N GLY A 45 -5.78 5.56 -1.54
CA GLY A 45 -6.67 6.41 -0.74
C GLY A 45 -6.48 7.90 -1.05
N GLU A 46 -5.24 8.36 -1.18
CA GLU A 46 -4.93 9.73 -1.62
C GLU A 46 -5.49 10.01 -3.02
N MET A 47 -5.39 9.07 -3.96
CA MET A 47 -6.00 9.20 -5.29
C MET A 47 -7.53 9.28 -5.21
N THR A 48 -8.17 8.51 -4.32
CA THR A 48 -9.62 8.65 -4.07
C THR A 48 -9.93 10.06 -3.58
N HIS A 49 -9.17 10.57 -2.62
CA HIS A 49 -9.36 11.92 -2.11
C HIS A 49 -9.13 12.99 -3.18
N HIS A 50 -8.08 12.86 -3.99
CA HIS A 50 -7.74 13.78 -5.09
C HIS A 50 -8.84 13.87 -6.14
N LEU A 51 -9.39 12.71 -6.56
CA LEU A 51 -10.45 12.67 -7.56
C LEU A 51 -11.84 12.94 -6.98
N GLY A 52 -12.01 12.78 -5.66
CA GLY A 52 -13.29 12.91 -4.97
C GLY A 52 -14.22 11.70 -5.12
N TYR A 53 -13.74 10.59 -5.69
CA TYR A 53 -14.55 9.38 -5.89
C TYR A 53 -13.72 8.09 -5.90
N GLU A 54 -14.39 6.99 -5.55
CA GLU A 54 -13.79 5.67 -5.45
C GLU A 54 -13.56 5.01 -6.81
N LYS A 55 -12.70 3.99 -6.84
CA LYS A 55 -12.46 3.24 -8.07
C LYS A 55 -13.78 2.60 -8.56
N ASN A 56 -14.12 2.84 -9.83
CA ASN A 56 -15.34 2.38 -10.51
C ASN A 56 -16.65 3.02 -10.01
N ASP A 57 -16.56 4.13 -9.27
CA ASP A 57 -17.75 4.88 -8.86
C ASP A 57 -18.34 5.67 -10.04
N ILE A 58 -19.67 5.66 -10.16
CA ILE A 58 -20.42 6.36 -11.21
C ILE A 58 -20.25 7.88 -11.09
N SER A 59 -20.02 8.39 -9.88
CA SER A 59 -19.74 9.80 -9.61
C SER A 59 -18.52 10.33 -10.37
N GLY A 60 -17.60 9.45 -10.80
CA GLY A 60 -16.46 9.82 -11.63
C GLY A 60 -16.79 10.13 -13.09
N ASN A 61 -17.97 9.77 -13.59
CA ASN A 61 -18.36 9.99 -14.98
C ASN A 61 -18.52 11.48 -15.29
N ASN A 62 -17.97 11.94 -16.42
CA ASN A 62 -18.05 13.32 -16.88
C ASN A 62 -17.45 14.38 -15.92
N THR A 63 -16.59 13.97 -14.97
CA THR A 63 -15.90 14.90 -14.05
C THR A 63 -14.70 15.62 -14.68
N GLY A 64 -14.30 15.22 -15.90
CA GLY A 64 -13.15 15.80 -16.60
C GLY A 64 -11.78 15.23 -16.18
N ASN A 65 -11.72 14.38 -15.16
CA ASN A 65 -10.50 13.63 -14.80
C ASN A 65 -10.84 12.20 -14.37
N SER A 66 -9.96 11.25 -14.69
CA SER A 66 -10.18 9.84 -14.37
C SER A 66 -8.92 9.10 -14.00
N ARG A 67 -9.07 7.99 -13.27
CA ARG A 67 -7.95 7.09 -13.00
C ARG A 67 -7.44 6.51 -14.32
N ASN A 68 -6.13 6.57 -14.53
CA ASN A 68 -5.48 6.16 -15.78
C ASN A 68 -4.36 5.14 -15.52
N GLY A 69 -4.74 4.06 -14.83
CA GLY A 69 -3.83 2.96 -14.51
C GLY A 69 -2.85 3.28 -13.39
N LYS A 70 -1.65 2.68 -13.48
CA LYS A 70 -0.58 2.82 -12.50
C LYS A 70 0.78 2.96 -13.18
N SER A 71 1.75 3.54 -12.48
CA SER A 71 3.14 3.66 -12.91
C SER A 71 4.08 2.94 -11.93
N SER A 72 5.13 2.29 -12.45
CA SER A 72 6.16 1.66 -11.59
C SER A 72 7.16 2.71 -11.10
N LYS A 73 7.48 2.68 -9.80
CA LYS A 73 8.57 3.46 -9.20
C LYS A 73 9.39 2.59 -8.27
N LYS A 74 10.72 2.66 -8.43
CA LYS A 74 11.67 2.01 -7.53
C LYS A 74 12.06 2.96 -6.40
N LEU A 75 11.65 2.64 -5.18
CA LEU A 75 12.00 3.37 -3.95
C LEU A 75 13.19 2.69 -3.29
N LYS A 76 14.25 3.46 -2.99
CA LYS A 76 15.38 3.00 -2.19
C LYS A 76 15.18 3.44 -0.74
N GLY A 77 15.34 2.52 0.20
CA GLY A 77 15.35 2.79 1.63
C GLY A 77 16.25 1.79 2.37
N ASP A 78 16.20 1.81 3.70
CA ASP A 78 17.07 0.99 4.55
C ASP A 78 16.78 -0.52 4.41
N PHE A 79 15.55 -0.86 4.04
CA PHE A 79 15.08 -2.22 3.70
C PHE A 79 15.43 -2.63 2.26
N GLY A 80 16.30 -1.88 1.58
CA GLY A 80 16.68 -2.09 0.19
C GLY A 80 15.74 -1.40 -0.81
N THR A 81 15.67 -1.94 -2.03
CA THR A 81 14.87 -1.35 -3.11
C THR A 81 13.49 -2.00 -3.20
N ILE A 82 12.42 -1.21 -3.09
CA ILE A 82 11.03 -1.63 -3.28
C ILE A 82 10.53 -1.12 -4.62
N GLU A 83 9.87 -1.98 -5.41
CA GLU A 83 9.13 -1.56 -6.59
C GLU A 83 7.65 -1.36 -6.23
N LEU A 84 7.18 -0.12 -6.40
CA LEU A 84 5.84 0.35 -6.07
C LEU A 84 5.01 0.58 -7.34
N GLU A 85 3.72 0.27 -7.27
CA GLU A 85 2.73 0.66 -8.27
C GLU A 85 1.93 1.89 -7.82
N ILE A 86 2.26 3.04 -8.40
CA ILE A 86 1.70 4.35 -8.06
C ILE A 86 0.44 4.60 -8.91
N PRO A 87 -0.71 4.94 -8.31
CA PRO A 87 -1.90 5.31 -9.08
C PRO A 87 -1.67 6.62 -9.84
N ARG A 88 -2.27 6.73 -11.04
CA ARG A 88 -2.16 7.92 -11.88
C ARG A 88 -3.54 8.40 -12.34
N ASP A 89 -3.71 9.70 -12.49
CA ASP A 89 -4.87 10.31 -13.13
C ASP A 89 -4.65 10.58 -14.63
N ARG A 90 -5.72 10.89 -15.35
CA ARG A 90 -5.71 11.13 -16.79
C ARG A 90 -5.01 12.45 -17.12
N ASN A 91 -5.22 13.45 -16.27
CA ASN A 91 -4.70 14.81 -16.48
C ASN A 91 -3.25 14.97 -16.02
N GLY A 92 -2.66 13.99 -15.33
CA GLY A 92 -1.30 14.08 -14.80
C GLY A 92 -1.15 15.14 -13.72
N SER A 93 -2.24 15.40 -12.98
CA SER A 93 -2.27 16.37 -11.89
C SER A 93 -1.97 15.75 -10.52
N PHE A 94 -1.83 14.42 -10.47
CA PHE A 94 -1.46 13.63 -9.31
C PHE A 94 -0.17 12.84 -9.57
#